data_AF-A0A7Z9C7X1-F1
#
_entry.id   AF-A0A7Z9C7X1-F1
#
_cell.length_a   1.000
_cell.length_b   1.000
_cell.length_c   1.000
_cell.angle_alpha   90.00
_cell.angle_beta   90.00
_cell.angle_gamma   90.00
#
_symmetry.space_group_name_H-M   'P 1'
#
loop_
_entity.id
_entity.type
_entity.pdbx_description
1 polymer ?
#
loop_
_entity_poly.entity_id
_entity_poly.type
_entity_poly.pdbx_seq_one_letter_code
_entity_poly.pdbx_strand_id
1 'polypeptide(L)'
;MENIQSTESGAFDEGAVIFRKIGEEWVIDGIDLEEGTTRFVQTKKGPDKEVIVGELIETSHGVDTAHFHWPNSADPETVADGTIIFRKTDGEWTIQGLDLSEGEEVIATTKTGKERAVKVTEIIAMDDNLATARFVWLDHPNPATITFTKNPEGDGYLIQGRGLEEGTTVPVIKKSGKPVRVIVQNIITDDGTRQTATFTWPKTPK
;
A
#
# COMPACT_ATOMS: atom_id res chain seq x y z
N MET A 1 -3.15 1.50 -45.84
CA MET A 1 -1.99 2.40 -45.63
C MET A 1 -2.26 3.11 -44.33
N GLU A 2 -1.77 2.54 -43.23
CA GLU A 2 -1.94 3.14 -41.91
C GLU A 2 -0.95 4.29 -41.78
N ASN A 3 -1.51 5.44 -41.42
CA ASN A 3 -0.81 6.69 -41.28
C ASN A 3 0.01 6.61 -39.99
N ILE A 4 1.28 6.21 -40.09
CA ILE A 4 2.21 6.24 -38.97
C ILE A 4 2.44 7.73 -38.70
N GLN A 5 1.79 8.27 -37.67
CA GLN A 5 2.13 9.59 -37.16
C GLN A 5 3.59 9.54 -36.74
N SER A 6 4.45 10.15 -37.57
CA SER A 6 5.80 10.53 -37.20
C SER A 6 5.69 11.42 -35.96
N THR A 7 5.96 10.85 -34.80
CA THR A 7 6.32 11.63 -33.62
C THR A 7 7.64 12.29 -33.95
N GLU A 8 7.56 13.58 -34.21
CA GLU A 8 8.69 14.49 -34.38
C GLU A 8 9.75 14.18 -33.34
N SER A 9 10.96 13.87 -33.81
CA SER A 9 12.18 13.90 -33.03
C SER A 9 12.41 15.32 -32.54
N GLY A 10 11.71 15.70 -31.46
CA GLY A 10 12.18 16.77 -30.60
C GLY A 10 13.54 16.34 -30.09
N ALA A 11 14.57 17.14 -30.37
CA ALA A 11 15.89 16.95 -29.79
C ALA A 11 15.72 16.66 -28.29
N PHE A 12 16.22 15.53 -27.83
CA PHE A 12 16.42 15.35 -26.40
C PHE A 12 17.39 16.47 -26.02
N ASP A 13 16.90 17.47 -25.28
CA ASP A 13 17.79 18.43 -24.64
C ASP A 13 18.75 17.63 -23.76
N GLU A 14 20.03 17.99 -23.80
CA GLU A 14 21.13 17.33 -23.09
C GLU A 14 20.75 17.20 -21.60
N GLY A 15 20.36 16.00 -21.16
CA GLY A 15 19.90 15.71 -19.79
C GLY A 15 18.39 15.56 -19.56
N ALA A 16 17.54 15.67 -20.58
CA ALA A 16 16.11 15.37 -20.45
C ALA A 16 15.88 13.85 -20.28
N VAL A 17 15.08 13.47 -19.29
CA VAL A 17 14.60 12.09 -19.11
C VAL A 17 13.08 12.13 -19.14
N ILE A 18 12.41 11.22 -19.87
CA ILE A 18 10.95 11.21 -20.02
C ILE A 18 10.37 9.82 -19.75
N PHE A 19 9.10 9.78 -19.32
CA PHE A 19 8.35 8.53 -19.25
C PHE A 19 7.84 8.12 -20.64
N ARG A 20 8.15 6.89 -21.04
CA ARG A 20 7.58 6.22 -22.21
C ARG A 20 6.84 4.96 -21.81
N LYS A 21 5.82 4.59 -22.57
CA LYS A 21 5.08 3.34 -22.35
C LYS A 21 5.46 2.31 -23.41
N ILE A 22 5.87 1.12 -23.00
CA ILE A 22 6.12 -0.04 -23.87
C ILE A 22 5.13 -1.13 -23.47
N GLY A 23 4.16 -1.41 -24.33
CA GLY A 23 3.06 -2.33 -23.99
C GLY A 23 2.24 -1.84 -22.80
N GLU A 24 2.19 -2.63 -21.73
CA GLU A 24 1.51 -2.27 -20.48
C GLU A 24 2.41 -1.57 -19.45
N GLU A 25 3.73 -1.59 -19.66
CA GLU A 25 4.74 -1.10 -18.72
C GLU A 25 5.18 0.33 -19.03
N TRP A 26 5.55 1.07 -17.98
CA TRP A 26 6.20 2.36 -18.08
C TRP A 26 7.71 2.21 -17.92
N VAL A 27 8.46 2.87 -18.80
CA VAL A 27 9.92 2.93 -18.83
C VAL A 27 10.36 4.39 -18.84
N ILE A 28 11.66 4.62 -18.71
CA ILE A 28 12.27 5.93 -18.92
C ILE A 28 13.17 5.92 -20.14
N ASP A 29 13.14 7.00 -20.91
CA ASP A 29 14.09 7.28 -21.98
C ASP A 29 14.96 8.48 -21.60
N GLY A 30 16.25 8.43 -21.87
CA GLY A 30 17.20 9.51 -21.61
C GLY A 30 18.53 9.29 -22.29
N ILE A 31 19.42 10.28 -22.23
CA ILE A 31 20.81 10.15 -22.69
C ILE A 31 21.67 9.78 -21.47
N ASP A 32 22.60 8.84 -21.65
CA ASP A 32 23.54 8.36 -20.61
C ASP A 32 22.82 7.92 -19.33
N LEU A 33 21.86 7.00 -19.50
CA LEU A 33 21.18 6.37 -18.36
C LEU A 33 22.11 5.32 -17.75
N GLU A 34 22.49 5.53 -16.50
CA GLU A 34 23.32 4.59 -15.73
C GLU A 34 22.48 3.91 -14.67
N GLU A 35 22.42 2.57 -14.71
CA GLU A 35 21.70 1.75 -13.73
C GLU A 35 22.13 2.10 -12.29
N GLY A 36 21.14 2.22 -11.39
CA GLY A 36 21.34 2.58 -9.99
C GLY A 36 21.49 4.08 -9.72
N THR A 37 21.56 4.93 -10.75
CA THR A 37 21.65 6.38 -10.56
C THR A 37 20.28 7.06 -10.48
N THR A 38 20.22 8.19 -9.80
CA THR A 38 18.99 9.00 -9.70
C THR A 38 18.90 10.00 -10.87
N ARG A 39 17.69 10.16 -11.43
CA ARG A 39 17.37 11.12 -12.48
C ARG A 39 16.01 11.78 -12.26
N PHE A 40 15.86 13.02 -12.72
CA PHE A 40 14.56 13.70 -12.76
C PHE A 40 13.90 13.47 -14.12
N VAL A 41 12.72 12.86 -14.09
CA VAL A 41 11.91 12.55 -15.26
C VAL A 41 10.86 13.64 -15.44
N GLN A 42 10.86 14.26 -16.61
CA GLN A 42 9.92 15.29 -16.97
C GLN A 42 8.51 14.72 -17.10
N THR A 43 7.55 15.42 -16.49
CA THR A 43 6.14 15.05 -16.61
C THR A 43 5.40 16.00 -17.53
N LYS A 44 4.46 15.47 -18.33
CA LYS A 44 3.66 16.30 -19.25
C LYS A 44 2.82 17.37 -18.53
N LYS A 45 2.51 17.14 -17.25
CA LYS A 45 1.67 18.01 -16.43
C LYS A 45 2.10 17.91 -14.96
N GLY A 46 2.95 18.84 -14.53
CA GLY A 46 3.34 18.95 -13.13
C GLY A 46 4.85 19.07 -12.94
N PRO A 47 5.32 19.03 -11.67
CA PRO A 47 6.73 19.01 -11.37
C PRO A 47 7.38 17.71 -11.85
N ASP A 48 8.67 17.79 -12.15
CA ASP A 48 9.48 16.63 -12.50
C ASP A 48 9.50 15.61 -11.37
N LYS A 49 9.76 14.37 -11.76
CA LYS A 49 9.66 13.21 -10.89
C LYS A 49 11.00 12.53 -10.77
N GLU A 50 11.53 12.49 -9.56
CA GLU A 50 12.75 11.75 -9.27
C GLU A 50 12.50 10.25 -9.40
N VAL A 51 13.42 9.52 -10.06
CA VAL A 51 13.45 8.07 -10.22
C VAL A 51 14.87 7.55 -10.11
N ILE A 52 15.03 6.28 -9.72
CA ILE A 52 16.27 5.53 -9.85
C ILE A 52 16.19 4.75 -11.16
N VAL A 53 17.23 4.88 -11.99
CA VAL A 53 17.38 4.12 -13.24
C VAL A 53 17.55 2.65 -12.89
N GLY A 54 16.67 1.79 -13.41
CA GLY A 54 16.74 0.34 -13.30
C GLY A 54 17.51 -0.29 -14.46
N GLU A 55 17.27 -1.57 -14.72
CA GLU A 55 17.92 -2.32 -15.79
C GLU A 55 17.72 -1.64 -17.17
N LEU A 56 18.82 -1.51 -17.91
CA LEU A 56 18.81 -0.99 -19.29
C LEU A 56 18.19 -2.03 -20.24
N ILE A 57 17.19 -1.58 -21.00
CA ILE A 57 16.43 -2.41 -21.94
C ILE A 57 17.05 -2.33 -23.34
N GLU A 58 17.27 -1.11 -23.83
CA GLU A 58 17.78 -0.86 -25.17
C GLU A 58 18.48 0.49 -25.28
N THR A 59 19.46 0.59 -26.18
CA THR A 59 20.09 1.85 -26.60
C THR A 59 19.90 2.02 -28.09
N SER A 60 19.31 3.14 -28.50
CA SER A 60 19.03 3.43 -29.91
C SER A 60 19.26 4.90 -30.22
N HIS A 61 20.04 5.19 -31.27
CA HIS A 61 20.34 6.56 -31.71
C HIS A 61 20.87 7.50 -30.60
N GLY A 62 21.60 6.95 -29.61
CA GLY A 62 22.14 7.71 -28.48
C GLY A 62 21.15 7.98 -27.35
N VAL A 63 19.97 7.34 -27.40
CA VAL A 63 18.97 7.36 -26.32
C VAL A 63 18.90 5.98 -25.69
N ASP A 64 19.10 5.93 -24.39
CA ASP A 64 18.95 4.74 -23.56
C ASP A 64 17.51 4.64 -23.05
N THR A 65 17.01 3.41 -23.00
CA THR A 65 15.73 3.05 -22.40
C THR A 65 16.00 2.15 -21.22
N ALA A 66 15.44 2.47 -20.06
CA ALA A 66 15.60 1.67 -18.85
C ALA A 66 14.26 1.42 -18.16
N HIS A 67 14.19 0.32 -17.42
CA HIS A 67 13.25 0.22 -16.30
C HIS A 67 13.57 1.33 -15.29
N PHE A 68 12.63 1.62 -14.39
CA PHE A 68 12.89 2.57 -13.31
C PHE A 68 12.25 2.10 -12.02
N HIS A 69 12.83 2.57 -10.93
CA HIS A 69 12.29 2.43 -9.59
C HIS A 69 12.00 3.82 -9.05
N TRP A 70 10.93 3.95 -8.28
CA TRP A 70 10.75 5.18 -7.52
C TRP A 70 11.86 5.24 -6.46
N PRO A 71 12.51 6.40 -6.27
CA PRO A 71 13.48 6.55 -5.20
C PRO A 71 12.76 6.17 -3.91
N ASN A 72 13.48 5.50 -3.03
CA ASN A 72 12.98 5.21 -1.71
C ASN A 72 12.85 6.54 -0.97
N SER A 73 11.78 7.30 -1.21
CA SER A 73 11.53 8.60 -0.59
C SER A 73 11.05 8.40 0.85
N ALA A 74 11.85 7.74 1.66
CA ALA A 74 11.97 8.20 3.02
C ALA A 74 13.03 9.27 2.94
N ASP A 75 12.64 10.55 3.01
CA ASP A 75 13.61 11.52 3.49
C ASP A 75 14.04 10.99 4.86
N PRO A 76 15.33 10.67 5.11
CA PRO A 76 15.76 10.23 6.43
C PRO A 76 15.42 11.28 7.51
N GLU A 77 15.16 12.53 7.13
CA GLU A 77 14.59 13.56 8.02
C GLU A 77 13.12 13.30 8.41
N THR A 78 12.32 12.60 7.60
CA THR A 78 10.93 12.19 7.93
C THR A 78 10.85 10.98 8.85
N VAL A 79 11.87 10.12 8.82
CA VAL A 79 12.04 8.94 9.68
C VAL A 79 13.10 9.26 10.75
N ALA A 80 13.18 10.53 11.16
CA ALA A 80 14.06 10.95 12.24
C ALA A 80 13.85 10.07 13.48
N ASP A 81 14.97 9.72 14.12
CA ASP A 81 15.15 8.88 15.32
C ASP A 81 13.83 8.44 15.98
N GLY A 82 13.38 7.24 15.62
CA GLY A 82 12.23 6.56 16.24
C GLY A 82 10.86 6.80 15.60
N THR A 83 10.76 7.52 14.48
CA THR A 83 9.48 7.70 13.77
C THR A 83 9.23 6.53 12.81
N ILE A 84 8.06 5.90 12.90
CA ILE A 84 7.63 4.83 11.99
C ILE A 84 6.44 5.34 11.19
N ILE A 85 6.41 5.10 9.88
CA ILE A 85 5.37 5.66 8.99
C ILE A 85 4.67 4.59 8.17
N PHE A 86 3.41 4.85 7.81
CA PHE A 86 2.69 4.01 6.84
C PHE A 86 3.05 4.34 5.40
N ARG A 87 3.30 3.31 4.61
CA ARG A 87 3.61 3.42 3.19
C ARG A 87 2.76 2.46 2.37
N LYS A 88 2.54 2.82 1.10
CA LYS A 88 1.90 1.93 0.14
C LYS A 88 2.95 1.50 -0.88
N THR A 89 3.26 0.21 -0.91
CA THR A 89 4.22 -0.42 -1.82
C THR A 89 3.46 -1.45 -2.66
N ASP A 90 3.54 -1.35 -3.99
CA ASP A 90 2.88 -2.27 -4.94
C ASP A 90 1.39 -2.54 -4.68
N GLY A 91 0.69 -1.56 -4.13
CA GLY A 91 -0.74 -1.67 -3.81
C GLY A 91 -1.05 -2.13 -2.39
N GLU A 92 -0.07 -2.65 -1.65
CA GLU A 92 -0.19 -3.11 -0.26
C GLU A 92 0.28 -2.04 0.73
N TRP A 93 -0.29 -2.02 1.94
CA TRP A 93 0.17 -1.14 3.01
C TRP A 93 1.28 -1.82 3.81
N THR A 94 2.37 -1.08 4.03
CA THR A 94 3.54 -1.46 4.79
C THR A 94 3.84 -0.37 5.84
N ILE A 95 4.74 -0.68 6.76
CA ILE A 95 5.34 0.30 7.67
C ILE A 95 6.83 0.41 7.36
N GLN A 96 7.38 1.59 7.61
CA GLN A 96 8.79 1.88 7.39
C GLN A 96 9.35 2.63 8.59
N GLY A 97 10.53 2.23 9.06
CA GLY A 97 11.15 2.77 10.27
C GLY A 97 12.60 2.32 10.42
N LEU A 98 13.35 3.03 11.26
CA LEU A 98 14.71 2.62 11.63
C LEU A 98 14.64 1.47 12.63
N ASP A 99 15.52 0.48 12.46
CA ASP A 99 15.73 -0.64 13.39
C ASP A 99 14.49 -1.51 13.71
N LEU A 100 13.51 -1.58 12.80
CA LEU A 100 12.33 -2.43 13.00
C LEU A 100 12.71 -3.92 13.12
N SER A 101 12.11 -4.60 14.09
CA SER A 101 12.30 -6.03 14.31
C SER A 101 11.00 -6.82 14.15
N GLU A 102 11.07 -8.04 13.60
CA GLU A 102 9.89 -8.90 13.51
C GLU A 102 9.32 -9.24 14.89
N GLY A 103 8.00 -9.20 15.01
CA GLY A 103 7.29 -9.44 16.27
C GLY A 103 7.24 -8.23 17.20
N GLU A 104 7.90 -7.12 16.87
CA GLU A 104 7.90 -5.88 17.64
C GLU A 104 6.55 -5.16 17.53
N GLU A 105 6.12 -4.56 18.63
CA GLU A 105 4.95 -3.69 18.69
C GLU A 105 5.40 -2.23 18.67
N VAL A 106 4.90 -1.46 17.70
CA VAL A 106 5.38 -0.12 17.41
C VAL A 106 4.23 0.85 17.15
N ILE A 107 4.49 2.14 17.30
CA ILE A 107 3.54 3.21 16.97
C ILE A 107 3.92 3.79 15.62
N ALA A 108 3.04 3.62 14.63
CA ALA A 108 3.22 4.16 13.29
C ALA A 108 2.33 5.39 13.06
N THR A 109 2.90 6.39 12.40
CA THR A 109 2.27 7.67 12.11
C THR A 109 1.76 7.70 10.67
N THR A 110 0.49 8.08 10.52
CA THR A 110 -0.14 8.30 9.21
C THR A 110 0.30 9.63 8.60
N LYS A 111 0.13 9.78 7.28
CA LYS A 111 0.37 11.07 6.59
C LYS A 111 -0.41 12.26 7.18
N THR A 112 -1.50 12.00 7.92
CA THR A 112 -2.31 13.02 8.60
C THR A 112 -1.83 13.35 10.02
N GLY A 113 -0.72 12.77 10.48
CA GLY A 113 -0.19 12.96 11.84
C GLY A 113 -0.91 12.16 12.92
N LYS A 114 -1.78 11.21 12.55
CA LYS A 114 -2.42 10.30 13.52
C LYS A 114 -1.52 9.09 13.77
N GLU A 115 -1.35 8.75 15.04
CA GLU A 115 -0.60 7.59 15.52
C GLU A 115 -1.49 6.35 15.62
N ARG A 116 -0.90 5.18 15.41
CA ARG A 116 -1.55 3.87 15.46
C ARG A 116 -0.60 2.79 15.94
N ALA A 117 -1.03 1.97 16.90
CA ALA A 117 -0.26 0.81 17.31
C ALA A 117 -0.39 -0.33 16.28
N VAL A 118 0.75 -0.92 15.91
CA VAL A 118 0.88 -2.02 14.96
C VAL A 118 1.94 -3.00 15.43
N LYS A 119 1.84 -4.26 14.99
CA LYS A 119 2.86 -5.28 15.21
C LYS A 119 3.54 -5.61 13.90
N VAL A 120 4.86 -5.54 13.88
CA VAL A 120 5.72 -5.93 12.77
C VAL A 120 5.59 -7.45 12.57
N THR A 121 5.22 -7.88 11.37
CA THR A 121 5.02 -9.31 11.07
C THR A 121 6.10 -9.93 10.20
N GLU A 122 6.67 -9.16 9.27
CA GLU A 122 7.67 -9.64 8.31
C GLU A 122 8.45 -8.45 7.77
N ILE A 123 9.78 -8.52 7.78
CA ILE A 123 10.64 -7.52 7.11
C ILE A 123 10.76 -7.90 5.64
N ILE A 124 10.30 -7.03 4.74
CA ILE A 124 10.24 -7.30 3.30
C ILE A 124 11.32 -6.56 2.49
N ALA A 125 11.91 -5.52 3.07
CA ALA A 125 13.08 -4.83 2.52
C ALA A 125 13.88 -4.18 3.66
N MET A 126 15.20 -4.13 3.49
CA MET A 126 16.14 -3.48 4.40
C MET A 126 17.15 -2.68 3.57
N ASP A 127 17.32 -1.41 3.92
CA ASP A 127 18.28 -0.51 3.29
C ASP A 127 19.05 0.23 4.40
N ASP A 128 20.33 -0.12 4.58
CA ASP A 128 21.11 0.17 5.78
C ASP A 128 20.35 -0.19 7.08
N ASN A 129 19.82 0.80 7.80
CA ASN A 129 19.03 0.61 9.04
C ASN A 129 17.53 0.85 8.84
N LEU A 130 17.11 1.20 7.62
CA LEU A 130 15.74 1.51 7.27
C LEU A 130 15.03 0.23 6.81
N ALA A 131 14.19 -0.30 7.68
CA ALA A 131 13.39 -1.47 7.40
C ALA A 131 12.03 -1.08 6.81
N THR A 132 11.58 -1.83 5.81
CA THR A 132 10.18 -1.86 5.37
C THR A 132 9.58 -3.20 5.79
N ALA A 133 8.43 -3.15 6.47
CA ALA A 133 7.82 -4.33 7.04
C ALA A 133 6.31 -4.41 6.75
N ARG A 134 5.81 -5.64 6.71
CA ARG A 134 4.39 -5.92 6.88
C ARG A 134 4.02 -5.79 8.35
N PHE A 135 2.75 -5.50 8.58
CA PHE A 135 2.25 -5.29 9.92
C PHE A 135 0.80 -5.75 10.08
N VAL A 136 0.39 -5.92 11.33
CA VAL A 136 -1.01 -6.03 11.73
C VAL A 136 -1.34 -4.90 12.71
N TRP A 137 -2.57 -4.40 12.66
CA TRP A 137 -3.03 -3.40 13.62
C TRP A 137 -3.18 -4.02 15.02
N LEU A 138 -2.76 -3.29 16.06
CA LEU A 138 -2.93 -3.69 17.46
C LEU A 138 -4.21 -3.07 18.05
N ASP A 139 -4.46 -1.78 17.80
CA ASP A 139 -5.68 -1.08 18.26
C ASP A 139 -6.93 -1.36 17.40
N HIS A 140 -6.74 -2.09 16.31
CA HIS A 140 -7.82 -2.68 15.57
C HIS A 140 -7.54 -4.18 15.60
N PRO A 141 -8.36 -5.02 16.27
CA PRO A 141 -8.39 -6.42 15.90
C PRO A 141 -8.55 -6.43 14.39
N ASN A 142 -7.52 -6.90 13.69
CA ASN A 142 -7.48 -6.97 12.24
C ASN A 142 -8.86 -7.45 11.78
N PRO A 143 -9.70 -6.64 11.12
CA PRO A 143 -10.95 -7.16 10.61
C PRO A 143 -10.52 -8.00 9.41
N ALA A 144 -10.15 -9.26 9.66
CA ALA A 144 -10.41 -10.28 8.66
C ALA A 144 -11.86 -10.05 8.28
N THR A 145 -12.05 -9.56 7.05
CA THR A 145 -13.26 -8.93 6.56
C THR A 145 -14.48 -9.52 7.23
N ILE A 146 -15.10 -8.77 8.17
CA ILE A 146 -16.28 -9.28 8.86
C ILE A 146 -17.41 -9.23 7.84
N THR A 147 -17.96 -10.39 7.52
CA THR A 147 -19.03 -10.54 6.51
C THR A 147 -20.29 -11.08 7.16
N PHE A 148 -21.43 -10.76 6.55
CA PHE A 148 -22.66 -11.49 6.86
C PHE A 148 -22.57 -12.91 6.28
N THR A 149 -22.87 -13.90 7.10
CA THR A 149 -23.01 -15.30 6.68
C THR A 149 -24.43 -15.79 7.00
N LYS A 150 -24.96 -16.71 6.20
CA LYS A 150 -26.32 -17.24 6.43
C LYS A 150 -26.30 -18.10 7.69
N ASN A 151 -27.30 -17.95 8.55
CA ASN A 151 -27.44 -18.83 9.71
C ASN A 151 -27.77 -20.27 9.23
N PRO A 152 -26.95 -21.30 9.56
CA PRO A 152 -27.26 -22.68 9.18
C PRO A 152 -28.39 -23.29 10.01
N GLU A 153 -28.65 -22.78 11.22
CA GLU A 153 -29.61 -23.36 12.18
C GLU A 153 -30.98 -22.65 12.19
N GLY A 154 -31.19 -21.65 11.33
CA GLY A 154 -32.45 -20.92 11.28
C GLY A 154 -32.49 -19.80 10.25
N ASP A 155 -33.51 -18.96 10.35
CA ASP A 155 -33.65 -17.78 9.51
C ASP A 155 -32.73 -16.64 9.96
N GLY A 156 -32.20 -15.90 8.98
CA GLY A 156 -31.39 -14.71 9.22
C GLY A 156 -29.90 -14.87 8.92
N TYR A 157 -29.13 -13.90 9.42
CA TYR A 157 -27.70 -13.79 9.18
C TYR A 157 -26.94 -13.71 10.50
N LEU A 158 -25.71 -14.22 10.46
CA LEU A 158 -24.69 -14.07 11.48
C LEU A 158 -23.58 -13.17 10.93
N ILE A 159 -22.68 -12.72 11.78
CA ILE A 159 -21.43 -12.08 11.37
C ILE A 159 -20.28 -13.06 11.59
N GLN A 160 -19.32 -13.03 10.67
CA GLN A 160 -18.17 -13.92 10.72
C GLN A 160 -16.91 -13.15 10.37
N GLY A 161 -15.88 -13.26 11.18
CA GLY A 161 -14.59 -12.58 10.99
C GLY A 161 -13.65 -12.84 12.15
N ARG A 162 -12.53 -12.10 12.22
CA ARG A 162 -11.58 -12.18 13.32
C ARG A 162 -11.84 -11.10 14.37
N GLY A 163 -11.51 -11.41 15.62
CA GLY A 163 -11.55 -10.47 16.74
C GLY A 163 -12.96 -9.96 17.03
N LEU A 164 -13.97 -10.83 16.89
CA LEU A 164 -15.31 -10.51 17.36
C LEU A 164 -15.34 -10.62 18.88
N GLU A 165 -15.72 -9.53 19.55
CA GLU A 165 -15.88 -9.47 21.00
C GLU A 165 -17.29 -8.99 21.34
N GLU A 166 -17.96 -9.67 22.27
CA GLU A 166 -19.34 -9.36 22.67
C GLU A 166 -19.48 -7.91 23.15
N GLY A 167 -20.53 -7.22 22.71
CA GLY A 167 -20.80 -5.82 23.04
C GLY A 167 -20.03 -4.79 22.21
N THR A 168 -19.03 -5.19 21.42
CA THR A 168 -18.26 -4.26 20.58
C THR A 168 -19.01 -3.89 19.29
N THR A 169 -18.72 -2.68 18.77
CA THR A 169 -19.30 -2.22 17.49
C THR A 169 -18.29 -2.39 16.36
N VAL A 170 -18.56 -3.34 15.45
CA VAL A 170 -17.66 -3.71 14.36
C VAL A 170 -18.22 -3.31 12.98
N PRO A 171 -17.36 -2.97 12.01
CA PRO A 171 -17.76 -2.79 10.62
C PRO A 171 -17.93 -4.15 9.91
N VAL A 172 -19.02 -4.32 9.18
CA VAL A 172 -19.37 -5.53 8.44
C VAL A 172 -19.62 -5.19 6.98
N ILE A 173 -18.98 -5.90 6.05
CA ILE A 173 -19.15 -5.67 4.62
C ILE A 173 -20.45 -6.33 4.14
N LYS A 174 -21.35 -5.51 3.59
CA LYS A 174 -22.53 -6.01 2.87
C LYS A 174 -22.12 -6.54 1.50
N LYS A 175 -22.95 -7.40 0.90
CA LYS A 175 -22.80 -7.85 -0.50
C LYS A 175 -22.68 -6.68 -1.50
N SER A 176 -23.25 -5.52 -1.18
CA SER A 176 -23.13 -4.28 -1.96
C SER A 176 -21.78 -3.56 -1.82
N GLY A 177 -20.80 -4.14 -1.12
CA GLY A 177 -19.46 -3.58 -0.90
C GLY A 177 -19.37 -2.47 0.16
N LYS A 178 -20.48 -1.79 0.48
CA LYS A 178 -20.49 -0.76 1.52
C LYS A 178 -20.48 -1.37 2.94
N PRO A 179 -19.55 -0.96 3.81
CA PRO A 179 -19.54 -1.39 5.21
C PRO A 179 -20.73 -0.80 5.96
N VAL A 180 -21.25 -1.57 6.92
CA VAL A 180 -22.21 -1.10 7.93
C VAL A 180 -21.73 -1.46 9.32
N ARG A 181 -22.17 -0.73 10.34
CA ARG A 181 -21.79 -1.03 11.73
C ARG A 181 -22.86 -1.87 12.40
N VAL A 182 -22.44 -2.89 13.13
CA VAL A 182 -23.29 -3.73 13.99
C VAL A 182 -22.64 -3.88 15.36
N ILE A 183 -23.45 -4.25 16.35
CA ILE A 183 -22.99 -4.59 17.69
C ILE A 183 -22.94 -6.12 17.78
N VAL A 184 -21.78 -6.66 18.14
CA VAL A 184 -21.62 -8.10 18.40
C VAL A 184 -22.44 -8.47 19.63
N GLN A 185 -23.26 -9.52 19.55
CA GLN A 185 -24.06 -10.02 20.67
C GLN A 185 -23.38 -11.22 21.31
N ASN A 186 -23.65 -12.43 20.82
CA ASN A 186 -23.09 -13.68 21.35
C ASN A 186 -22.16 -14.35 20.34
N ILE A 187 -20.98 -14.77 20.78
CA ILE A 187 -20.07 -15.63 19.99
C ILE A 187 -20.64 -17.05 19.97
N ILE A 188 -20.87 -17.59 18.77
CA ILE A 188 -21.42 -18.94 18.54
C ILE A 188 -20.30 -19.95 18.36
N THR A 189 -19.27 -19.59 17.58
CA THR A 189 -18.11 -20.44 17.31
C THR A 189 -16.84 -19.61 17.35
N ASP A 190 -15.77 -20.18 17.90
CA ASP A 190 -14.41 -19.64 17.83
C ASP A 190 -13.43 -20.80 17.58
N ASP A 191 -12.72 -20.77 16.45
CA ASP A 191 -11.69 -21.76 16.11
C ASP A 191 -10.26 -21.28 16.41
N GLY A 192 -10.12 -20.17 17.14
CA GLY A 192 -8.85 -19.49 17.44
C GLY A 192 -8.37 -18.58 16.30
N THR A 193 -8.93 -18.72 15.10
CA THR A 193 -8.58 -17.93 13.93
C THR A 193 -9.77 -17.24 13.28
N ARG A 194 -11.01 -17.58 13.66
CA ARG A 194 -12.23 -17.01 13.12
C ARG A 194 -13.39 -17.22 14.10
N GLN A 195 -14.15 -16.15 14.33
CA GLN A 195 -15.36 -16.17 15.13
C GLN A 195 -16.60 -16.05 14.24
N THR A 196 -17.68 -16.70 14.68
CA THR A 196 -19.05 -16.45 14.17
C THR A 196 -19.88 -15.93 15.33
N ALA A 197 -20.63 -14.86 15.14
CA ALA A 197 -21.41 -14.24 16.20
C ALA A 197 -22.80 -13.80 15.73
N THR A 198 -23.73 -13.71 16.67
CA THR A 198 -24.98 -12.96 16.49
C THR A 198 -24.70 -11.46 16.58
N PHE A 199 -25.60 -10.62 16.05
CA PHE A 199 -25.43 -9.18 16.05
C PHE A 199 -26.75 -8.42 16.22
N THR A 200 -26.67 -7.15 16.63
CA THR A 200 -27.77 -6.19 16.60
C THR A 200 -27.36 -4.93 15.86
N TRP A 201 -28.34 -4.18 15.36
CA TRP A 201 -28.08 -2.86 14.80
C TRP A 201 -27.91 -1.84 15.92
N PRO A 202 -26.95 -0.90 15.82
CA PRO A 202 -26.88 0.21 16.76
C PRO A 202 -28.22 0.97 16.73
N LYS A 203 -28.75 1.29 17.90
CA LYS A 203 -29.99 2.08 18.01
C LYS A 203 -29.75 3.43 17.35
N THR A 204 -30.53 3.77 16.33
CA THR A 204 -30.50 5.12 15.76
C THR A 204 -30.92 6.09 16.87
N PRO A 205 -30.12 7.12 17.22
CA PRO A 205 -30.62 8.17 18.10
C PRO A 205 -31.85 8.78 17.42
N LYS A 206 -32.95 8.85 18.18
CA LYS A 206 -34.17 9.55 17.76
C LYS A 206 -33.95 11.06 17.77
#